data_AF-A0A6G8Q9J2-F1
#
_entry.id   AF-A0A6G8Q9J2-F1
#
_cell.length_a   1.000
_cell.length_b   1.000
_cell.length_c   1.000
_cell.angle_alpha   90.00
_cell.angle_beta   90.00
_cell.angle_gamma   90.00
#
_symmetry.space_group_name_H-M   'P 1'
#
loop_
_entity.id
_entity.type
_entity.pdbx_description
1 polymer ?
#
loop_
_entity_poly.entity_id
_entity_poly.type
_entity_poly.pdbx_seq_one_letter_code
_entity_poly.pdbx_strand_id
1 'polypeptide(L)'
;MMEQASVVRASVVVAVAVLLEAVLGPYLTFGYISPKFALIGMVFAVSPLRDLQAVLLGFFGGILLDSLGSGLFGVGALSGLAAATLAFRVGAVQRRGTERVLLAQVVAVSVVIYDLLGWMARSLAGLESPPFAEYAVAGILPDALLNAVLAYFVGGWLLKVVNTKKTAWESR
;
A
#
# COMPACT_ATOMS: atom_id res chain seq x y z
N MET A 1 18.41 15.56 -10.52
CA MET A 1 19.03 14.87 -9.36
C MET A 1 18.09 14.74 -8.16
N MET A 2 17.46 15.82 -7.66
CA MET A 2 16.60 15.73 -6.46
C MET A 2 15.32 14.88 -6.63
N GLU A 3 14.69 14.91 -7.81
CA GLU A 3 13.51 14.09 -8.11
C GLU A 3 13.86 12.59 -8.12
N GLN A 4 14.99 12.23 -8.73
CA GLN A 4 15.55 10.88 -8.67
C GLN A 4 15.82 10.42 -7.22
N ALA A 5 16.35 11.29 -6.36
CA ALA A 5 16.56 10.94 -4.96
C ALA A 5 15.25 10.68 -4.20
N SER A 6 14.16 11.37 -4.57
CA SER A 6 12.83 11.10 -4.01
C SER A 6 12.28 9.76 -4.49
N VAL A 7 12.39 9.48 -5.79
CA VAL A 7 11.95 8.20 -6.38
C VAL A 7 12.73 7.04 -5.80
N VAL A 8 14.06 7.12 -5.72
CA VAL A 8 14.90 6.06 -5.14
C VAL A 8 14.50 5.77 -3.69
N ARG A 9 14.26 6.81 -2.88
CA ARG A 9 13.80 6.62 -1.50
C ARG A 9 12.44 5.94 -1.43
N ALA A 10 11.48 6.41 -2.22
CA ALA A 10 10.17 5.79 -2.30
C ALA A 10 10.28 4.31 -2.74
N SER A 11 11.11 4.02 -3.74
CA SER A 11 11.39 2.65 -4.18
C SER A 11 12.01 1.78 -3.09
N VAL A 12 12.94 2.32 -2.31
CA VAL A 12 13.52 1.61 -1.16
C VAL A 12 12.46 1.33 -0.09
N VAL A 13 11.60 2.31 0.21
CA VAL A 13 10.49 2.11 1.18
C VAL A 13 9.53 1.02 0.69
N VAL A 14 9.15 1.04 -0.59
CA VAL A 14 8.31 -0.01 -1.20
C VAL A 14 9.01 -1.36 -1.15
N ALA A 15 10.27 -1.45 -1.55
CA ALA A 15 11.02 -2.71 -1.54
C ALA A 15 11.15 -3.30 -0.12
N VAL A 16 11.45 -2.46 0.87
CA VAL A 16 11.51 -2.88 2.28
C VAL A 16 10.13 -3.32 2.77
N ALA A 17 9.07 -2.59 2.43
CA ALA A 17 7.72 -2.94 2.83
C ALA A 17 7.25 -4.28 2.24
N VAL A 18 7.56 -4.53 0.96
CA VAL A 18 7.27 -5.80 0.28
C VAL A 18 8.10 -6.94 0.88
N LEU A 19 9.38 -6.68 1.18
CA LEU A 19 10.23 -7.67 1.85
C LEU A 19 9.72 -8.00 3.25
N LEU A 20 9.30 -7.00 4.02
CA LEU A 20 8.68 -7.20 5.34
C LEU A 20 7.40 -8.03 5.23
N GLU A 21 6.57 -7.79 4.22
CA GLU A 21 5.39 -8.61 3.97
C GLU A 21 5.74 -10.06 3.61
N ALA A 22 6.72 -10.27 2.73
CA ALA A 22 7.14 -11.61 2.35
C ALA A 22 7.75 -12.40 3.53
N VAL A 23 8.51 -11.73 4.40
CA VAL A 23 9.20 -12.37 5.53
C VAL A 23 8.29 -12.52 6.75
N LEU A 24 7.55 -11.48 7.12
CA LEU A 24 6.75 -11.46 8.35
C LEU A 24 5.28 -11.83 8.12
N GLY A 25 4.76 -11.65 6.91
CA GLY A 25 3.38 -11.94 6.56
C GLY A 25 2.93 -13.36 6.97
N PRO A 26 3.70 -14.42 6.64
CA PRO A 26 3.34 -15.79 7.04
C PRO A 26 3.21 -15.98 8.56
N TYR A 27 3.96 -15.23 9.37
CA TYR A 27 3.95 -15.34 10.83
C TYR A 27 2.91 -14.45 11.51
N LEU A 28 2.39 -13.46 10.79
CA LEU A 28 1.43 -12.47 11.31
C LEU A 28 0.04 -12.61 10.69
N THR A 29 -0.19 -13.67 9.90
CA THR A 29 -1.49 -13.96 9.30
C THR A 29 -2.35 -14.77 10.27
N PHE A 30 -3.53 -14.24 10.59
CA PHE A 30 -4.53 -14.84 11.46
C PHE A 30 -5.80 -15.11 10.66
N GLY A 31 -5.90 -16.31 10.08
CA GLY A 31 -7.01 -16.67 9.20
C GLY A 31 -7.03 -15.80 7.95
N TYR A 32 -8.06 -14.97 7.79
CA TYR A 32 -8.20 -14.04 6.67
C TYR A 32 -7.55 -12.67 6.91
N ILE A 33 -7.06 -12.42 8.13
CA ILE A 33 -6.53 -11.11 8.53
C ILE A 33 -5.01 -11.17 8.48
N SER A 34 -4.38 -10.20 7.82
CA SER A 34 -2.93 -10.15 7.66
C SER A 34 -2.42 -8.71 7.53
N PRO A 35 -1.30 -8.35 8.17
CA PRO A 35 -0.69 -7.05 7.94
C PRO A 35 -0.19 -6.91 6.49
N LYS A 36 -0.79 -5.98 5.74
CA LYS A 36 -0.43 -5.64 4.35
C LYS A 36 0.64 -4.54 4.33
N PHE A 37 1.83 -4.86 4.83
CA PHE A 37 2.94 -3.90 4.92
C PHE A 37 3.27 -3.28 3.56
N ALA A 38 3.23 -4.05 2.48
CA ALA A 38 3.49 -3.60 1.11
C ALA A 38 2.51 -2.50 0.69
N LEU A 39 1.21 -2.69 0.90
CA LEU A 39 0.20 -1.69 0.55
C LEU A 39 0.34 -0.42 1.39
N ILE A 40 0.62 -0.56 2.68
CA ILE A 40 0.94 0.59 3.55
C ILE A 40 2.16 1.33 3.01
N GLY A 41 3.25 0.61 2.74
CA GLY A 41 4.48 1.16 2.20
C GLY A 41 4.26 1.88 0.87
N MET A 42 3.54 1.27 -0.06
CA MET A 42 3.20 1.86 -1.36
C MET A 42 2.41 3.17 -1.21
N VAL A 43 1.31 3.17 -0.45
CA VAL A 43 0.47 4.37 -0.25
C VAL A 43 1.27 5.54 0.30
N PHE A 44 2.13 5.30 1.29
CA PHE A 44 2.92 6.37 1.90
C PHE A 44 4.16 6.76 1.09
N ALA A 45 4.77 5.82 0.37
CA ALA A 45 5.94 6.09 -0.48
C ALA A 45 5.59 6.90 -1.72
N VAL A 46 4.41 6.66 -2.30
CA VAL A 46 3.96 7.34 -3.53
C VAL A 46 3.24 8.66 -3.27
N SER A 47 2.77 8.92 -2.04
CA SER A 47 2.02 10.14 -1.72
C SER A 47 2.72 11.47 -2.03
N PRO A 48 4.06 11.61 -1.95
CA PRO A 48 4.75 12.84 -2.35
C PRO A 48 5.25 12.83 -3.80
N LEU A 49 5.10 11.71 -4.52
CA LEU A 49 5.49 11.59 -5.93
C LEU A 49 4.41 12.20 -6.83
N ARG A 50 4.80 12.59 -8.04
CA ARG A 50 3.91 13.22 -9.02
C ARG A 50 3.63 12.29 -10.20
N ASP A 51 2.44 12.43 -10.76
CA ASP A 51 2.01 11.91 -12.06
C ASP A 51 2.30 10.41 -12.25
N LEU A 52 3.04 10.07 -13.31
CA LEU A 52 3.29 8.72 -13.76
C LEU A 52 4.23 7.94 -12.82
N GLN A 53 5.14 8.61 -12.10
CA GLN A 53 6.09 7.94 -11.21
C GLN A 53 5.38 7.26 -10.03
N ALA A 54 4.36 7.91 -9.47
CA ALA A 54 3.54 7.33 -8.40
C ALA A 54 2.85 6.05 -8.88
N VAL A 55 2.19 6.14 -10.04
CA VAL A 55 1.43 5.04 -10.65
C VAL A 55 2.35 3.87 -11.01
N LEU A 56 3.49 4.14 -11.66
CA LEU A 56 4.47 3.12 -12.01
C LEU A 56 5.08 2.47 -10.77
N LEU A 57 5.42 3.26 -9.74
CA LEU A 57 5.99 2.72 -8.52
C LEU A 57 5.00 1.84 -7.77
N GLY A 58 3.72 2.21 -7.72
CA GLY A 58 2.67 1.36 -7.16
C GLY A 58 2.49 0.07 -7.95
N PHE A 59 2.42 0.15 -9.28
CA PHE A 59 2.27 -1.02 -10.15
C PHE A 59 3.46 -1.99 -10.02
N PHE A 60 4.70 -1.49 -10.13
CA PHE A 60 5.90 -2.31 -9.99
C PHE A 60 6.13 -2.80 -8.57
N GLY A 61 5.75 -2.01 -7.55
CA GLY A 61 5.72 -2.47 -6.15
C GLY A 61 4.74 -3.62 -5.97
N GLY A 62 3.61 -3.57 -6.65
CA GLY A 62 2.64 -4.66 -6.73
C GLY A 62 3.16 -5.90 -7.45
N ILE A 63 3.87 -5.74 -8.56
CA ILE A 63 4.56 -6.86 -9.24
C ILE A 63 5.59 -7.49 -8.31
N LEU A 64 6.36 -6.68 -7.58
CA LEU A 64 7.33 -7.18 -6.62
C LEU A 64 6.63 -8.01 -5.53
N LEU A 65 5.49 -7.52 -5.02
CA LEU A 65 4.67 -8.26 -4.07
C LEU A 65 4.20 -9.60 -4.65
N ASP A 66 3.71 -9.63 -5.89
CA ASP A 66 3.30 -10.86 -6.55
C ASP A 66 4.45 -11.84 -6.77
N SER A 67 5.66 -11.33 -7.01
CA SER A 67 6.85 -12.18 -7.23
C SER A 67 7.41 -12.81 -5.95
N LEU A 68 7.26 -12.15 -4.81
CA LEU A 68 7.74 -12.65 -3.51
C LEU A 68 6.63 -13.36 -2.71
N GLY A 69 5.36 -13.11 -3.04
CA GLY A 69 4.22 -13.73 -2.41
C GLY A 69 3.88 -15.10 -3.00
N SER A 70 3.07 -15.87 -2.26
CA SER A 70 2.51 -17.15 -2.73
C SER A 70 1.12 -17.00 -3.37
N GLY A 71 0.73 -15.78 -3.72
CA GLY A 71 -0.58 -15.45 -4.27
C GLY A 71 -0.67 -15.63 -5.79
N LEU A 72 -1.84 -15.31 -6.35
CA LEU A 72 -2.02 -15.25 -7.80
C LEU A 72 -1.37 -13.98 -8.34
N PHE A 73 -0.53 -14.14 -9.36
CA PHE A 73 0.17 -13.04 -10.00
C PHE A 73 -0.82 -12.06 -10.66
N GLY A 74 -0.60 -10.76 -10.48
CA GLY A 74 -1.46 -9.68 -10.98
C GLY A 74 -2.34 -9.03 -9.91
N VAL A 75 -2.63 -9.73 -8.80
CA VAL A 75 -3.43 -9.16 -7.69
C VAL A 75 -2.67 -8.02 -7.02
N GLY A 76 -1.39 -8.23 -6.68
CA GLY A 76 -0.48 -7.22 -6.17
C GLY A 76 -0.29 -6.08 -7.17
N ALA A 77 -0.05 -6.39 -8.45
CA ALA A 77 0.13 -5.36 -9.49
C ALA A 77 -1.07 -4.41 -9.62
N LEU A 78 -2.30 -4.96 -9.69
CA LEU A 78 -3.53 -4.17 -9.84
C LEU A 78 -3.89 -3.41 -8.55
N SER A 79 -3.70 -4.02 -7.39
CA SER A 79 -3.93 -3.35 -6.10
C SER A 79 -2.91 -2.27 -5.81
N GLY A 80 -1.63 -2.49 -6.15
CA GLY A 80 -0.57 -1.48 -6.05
C GLY A 80 -0.81 -0.29 -6.98
N LEU A 81 -1.32 -0.55 -8.18
CA LEU A 81 -1.81 0.48 -9.10
C LEU A 81 -2.96 1.29 -8.48
N ALA A 82 -3.97 0.61 -7.95
CA ALA A 82 -5.11 1.25 -7.28
C ALA A 82 -4.64 2.09 -6.07
N ALA A 83 -3.78 1.53 -5.22
CA ALA A 83 -3.20 2.20 -4.07
C ALA A 83 -2.47 3.49 -4.46
N ALA A 84 -1.63 3.44 -5.49
CA ALA A 84 -0.91 4.61 -5.97
C ALA A 84 -1.82 5.68 -6.58
N THR A 85 -2.82 5.28 -7.38
CA THR A 85 -3.77 6.24 -7.96
C THR A 85 -4.60 6.96 -6.89
N LEU A 86 -5.04 6.24 -5.85
CA LEU A 86 -5.79 6.82 -4.73
C LEU A 86 -4.90 7.69 -3.85
N ALA A 87 -3.69 7.25 -3.53
CA ALA A 87 -2.75 7.99 -2.70
C ALA A 87 -2.32 9.31 -3.33
N PHE A 88 -2.05 9.32 -4.64
CA PHE A 88 -1.71 10.52 -5.39
C PHE A 88 -2.85 11.56 -5.35
N ARG A 89 -4.11 11.13 -5.48
CA ARG A 89 -5.28 12.02 -5.41
C ARG A 89 -5.41 12.70 -4.04
N VAL A 90 -5.10 11.98 -2.96
CA VAL A 90 -5.11 12.54 -1.60
C VAL A 90 -3.99 13.57 -1.40
N GLY A 91 -2.81 13.34 -2.00
CA GLY A 91 -1.72 14.32 -2.01
C GLY A 91 -2.10 15.67 -2.62
N ALA A 92 -3.01 15.69 -3.61
CA ALA A 92 -3.47 16.91 -4.26
C ALA A 92 -4.47 17.76 -3.43
N VAL A 93 -5.14 17.18 -2.43
CA VAL A 93 -6.24 17.82 -1.66
C VAL A 93 -5.74 18.42 -0.32
N GLN A 94 -4.42 18.40 -0.08
CA GLN A 94 -3.77 18.69 1.22
C GLN A 94 -4.32 19.89 2.02
N ARG A 95 -4.83 19.59 3.23
CA ARG A 95 -4.87 20.49 4.39
C ARG A 95 -3.93 19.93 5.48
N ARG A 96 -3.03 20.77 6.00
CA ARG A 96 -2.04 20.39 7.03
C ARG A 96 -2.75 19.84 8.27
N GLY A 97 -2.52 18.56 8.60
CA GLY A 97 -3.03 17.91 9.82
C GLY A 97 -3.83 16.62 9.57
N THR A 98 -4.57 16.53 8.47
CA THR A 98 -5.46 15.37 8.20
C THR A 98 -4.83 14.32 7.28
N GLU A 99 -3.64 14.59 6.73
CA GLU A 99 -2.95 13.75 5.74
C GLU A 99 -2.80 12.29 6.19
N ARG A 100 -2.38 12.07 7.44
CA ARG A 100 -2.23 10.73 8.04
C ARG A 100 -3.54 9.95 8.07
N VAL A 101 -4.65 10.62 8.38
CA VAL A 101 -5.98 9.99 8.45
C VAL A 101 -6.47 9.65 7.05
N LEU A 102 -6.30 10.57 6.09
CA LEU A 102 -6.70 10.34 4.71
C LEU A 102 -5.89 9.21 4.07
N LEU A 103 -4.57 9.15 4.28
CA LEU A 103 -3.75 8.05 3.78
C LEU A 103 -4.09 6.72 4.46
N ALA A 104 -4.44 6.71 5.75
CA ALA A 104 -4.95 5.51 6.40
C ALA A 104 -6.27 5.02 5.79
N GLN A 105 -7.16 5.94 5.39
CA GLN A 105 -8.38 5.58 4.64
C GLN A 105 -8.05 5.03 3.26
N VAL A 106 -7.07 5.60 2.55
CA VAL A 106 -6.60 5.07 1.26
C VAL A 106 -6.05 3.66 1.43
N VAL A 107 -5.27 3.39 2.48
CA VAL A 107 -4.82 2.04 2.80
C VAL A 107 -6.01 1.11 3.00
N ALA A 108 -7.01 1.50 3.80
CA ALA A 108 -8.20 0.69 4.03
C ALA A 108 -8.87 0.29 2.71
N VAL A 109 -9.12 1.27 1.82
CA VAL A 109 -9.74 1.04 0.51
C VAL A 109 -8.85 0.15 -0.36
N SER A 110 -7.53 0.34 -0.30
CA SER A 110 -6.57 -0.43 -1.10
C SER A 110 -6.50 -1.90 -0.66
N VAL A 111 -6.62 -2.16 0.65
CA VAL A 111 -6.71 -3.52 1.20
C VAL A 111 -8.01 -4.18 0.77
N VAL A 112 -9.14 -3.47 0.84
CA VAL A 112 -10.42 -3.97 0.31
C VAL A 112 -10.30 -4.35 -1.17
N ILE A 113 -9.67 -3.49 -1.98
CA ILE A 113 -9.44 -3.78 -3.41
C ILE A 113 -8.54 -5.01 -3.58
N TYR A 114 -7.46 -5.11 -2.81
CA TYR A 114 -6.55 -6.26 -2.83
C TYR A 114 -7.30 -7.57 -2.54
N ASP A 115 -8.10 -7.61 -1.48
CA ASP A 115 -8.81 -8.82 -1.07
C ASP A 115 -9.92 -9.20 -2.04
N LEU A 116 -10.64 -8.22 -2.60
CA LEU A 116 -11.65 -8.44 -3.64
C LEU A 116 -11.01 -8.98 -4.92
N LEU A 117 -9.88 -8.42 -5.34
CA LEU A 117 -9.12 -8.90 -6.49
C LEU A 117 -8.60 -10.32 -6.24
N GLY A 118 -8.10 -10.61 -5.03
CA GLY A 118 -7.66 -11.93 -4.64
C GLY A 118 -8.79 -12.96 -4.65
N TRP A 119 -9.96 -12.60 -4.10
CA TRP A 119 -11.15 -13.45 -4.12
C TRP A 119 -11.64 -13.72 -5.55
N MET A 120 -11.71 -12.68 -6.38
CA MET A 120 -12.12 -12.81 -7.78
C MET A 120 -11.12 -13.64 -8.58
N ALA A 121 -9.82 -13.42 -8.38
CA ALA A 121 -8.77 -14.17 -9.06
C ALA A 121 -8.83 -15.67 -8.71
N ARG A 122 -9.05 -16.03 -7.44
CA ARG A 122 -9.26 -17.43 -7.03
C ARG A 122 -10.49 -18.05 -7.66
N SER A 123 -11.60 -17.30 -7.66
CA SER A 123 -12.86 -17.74 -8.26
C SER A 123 -12.73 -18.01 -9.76
N LEU A 124 -12.02 -17.13 -10.49
CA LEU A 124 -11.75 -17.29 -11.92
C LEU A 124 -10.73 -18.39 -12.22
N ALA A 125 -9.78 -18.63 -11.31
CA ALA A 125 -8.80 -19.71 -11.43
C ALA A 125 -9.39 -21.10 -11.11
N GLY A 126 -10.67 -21.18 -10.73
CA GLY A 126 -11.30 -22.44 -10.33
C GLY A 126 -10.80 -22.99 -9.00
N LEU A 127 -10.18 -22.14 -8.17
CA LEU A 127 -9.73 -22.49 -6.83
C LEU A 127 -10.89 -22.35 -5.84
N GLU A 128 -10.88 -23.18 -4.79
CA GLU A 128 -11.85 -23.06 -3.70
C GLU A 128 -11.81 -21.65 -3.11
N SER A 129 -12.95 -20.98 -3.14
CA SER A 129 -13.12 -19.60 -2.69
C SER A 129 -14.23 -19.58 -1.64
N PRO A 130 -14.02 -18.95 -0.48
CA PRO A 130 -15.05 -18.86 0.55
C PRO A 130 -16.27 -18.10 0.03
N PRO A 131 -17.47 -18.36 0.59
CA PRO A 131 -18.66 -17.60 0.28
C PRO A 131 -18.43 -16.11 0.49
N PHE A 132 -18.82 -15.29 -0.49
CA PHE A 132 -18.51 -13.87 -0.50
C PHE A 132 -18.98 -13.13 0.76
N ALA A 133 -20.20 -13.38 1.23
CA ALA A 133 -20.76 -12.70 2.39
C ALA A 133 -19.98 -12.97 3.68
N GLU A 134 -19.55 -14.21 3.88
CA GLU A 134 -18.73 -14.61 5.03
C GLU A 134 -17.34 -13.97 4.93
N TYR A 135 -16.71 -14.04 3.75
CA TYR A 135 -15.40 -13.45 3.51
C TYR A 135 -15.39 -11.92 3.67
N ALA A 136 -16.47 -11.25 3.24
CA ALA A 136 -16.59 -9.81 3.37
C ALA A 136 -16.62 -9.35 4.84
N VAL A 137 -17.39 -10.06 5.69
CA VAL A 137 -17.58 -9.67 7.10
C VAL A 137 -16.46 -10.18 8.00
N ALA A 138 -15.98 -11.41 7.79
CA ALA A 138 -14.98 -12.04 8.64
C ALA A 138 -13.54 -11.84 8.15
N GLY A 139 -13.34 -11.45 6.89
CA GLY A 139 -12.03 -11.23 6.28
C GLY A 139 -11.80 -9.77 5.87
N ILE A 140 -12.45 -9.33 4.80
CA ILE A 140 -12.16 -8.04 4.14
C ILE A 140 -12.32 -6.86 5.10
N LEU A 141 -13.45 -6.76 5.80
CA LEU A 141 -13.73 -5.64 6.69
C LEU A 141 -12.75 -5.55 7.88
N PRO A 142 -12.53 -6.61 8.67
CA PRO A 142 -11.57 -6.56 9.76
C PRO A 142 -10.12 -6.39 9.27
N ASP A 143 -9.75 -6.96 8.12
CA ASP A 143 -8.41 -6.79 7.57
C ASP A 143 -8.15 -5.35 7.13
N ALA A 144 -9.10 -4.74 6.41
CA ALA A 144 -9.01 -3.34 6.02
C ALA A 144 -8.93 -2.41 7.25
N LEU A 145 -9.70 -2.70 8.31
CA LEU A 145 -9.70 -1.91 9.54
C LEU A 145 -8.36 -2.05 10.30
N LEU A 146 -7.84 -3.27 10.43
CA LEU A 146 -6.53 -3.51 11.04
C LEU A 146 -5.45 -2.72 10.30
N ASN A 147 -5.41 -2.83 8.97
CA ASN A 147 -4.40 -2.17 8.16
C ASN A 147 -4.55 -0.64 8.17
N ALA A 148 -5.77 -0.11 8.25
CA ALA A 148 -6.02 1.32 8.45
C ALA A 148 -5.49 1.81 9.80
N VAL A 149 -5.71 1.03 10.87
CA VAL A 149 -5.21 1.35 12.22
C VAL A 149 -3.68 1.32 12.24
N LEU A 150 -3.06 0.29 11.65
CA LEU A 150 -1.61 0.20 11.51
C LEU A 150 -1.06 1.39 10.72
N ALA A 151 -1.63 1.67 9.55
CA ALA A 151 -1.28 2.80 8.70
C ALA A 151 -1.42 4.14 9.42
N TYR A 152 -2.46 4.30 10.23
CA TYR A 152 -2.57 5.44 11.12
C TYR A 152 -1.35 5.42 12.04
N PHE A 153 -1.12 4.42 12.89
CA PHE A 153 0.00 4.42 13.83
C PHE A 153 1.39 4.67 13.20
N VAL A 154 1.73 4.03 12.10
CA VAL A 154 3.06 4.17 11.47
C VAL A 154 3.17 5.36 10.49
N GLY A 155 2.04 5.89 10.01
CA GLY A 155 2.01 6.84 8.91
C GLY A 155 2.75 8.15 9.18
N GLY A 156 2.76 8.62 10.43
CA GLY A 156 3.51 9.82 10.80
C GLY A 156 5.04 9.65 10.69
N TRP A 157 5.53 8.43 10.94
CA TRP A 157 6.94 8.10 10.76
C TRP A 157 7.27 7.91 9.27
N LEU A 158 6.44 7.19 8.52
CA LEU A 158 6.60 7.00 7.08
C LEU A 158 6.62 8.33 6.32
N LEU A 159 5.71 9.26 6.64
CA LEU A 159 5.70 10.59 6.03
C LEU A 159 7.00 11.35 6.29
N LYS A 160 7.64 11.21 7.46
CA LYS A 160 8.94 11.85 7.73
C LYS A 160 10.07 11.25 6.90
N VAL A 161 10.06 9.92 6.72
CA VAL A 161 11.08 9.21 5.92
C VAL A 161 11.01 9.62 4.45
N VAL A 162 9.79 9.74 3.91
CA VAL A 162 9.60 10.05 2.49
C VAL A 162 9.64 11.58 2.24
N ASN A 163 9.18 12.39 3.19
CA ASN A 163 9.01 13.84 3.04
C ASN A 163 10.04 14.63 3.89
N THR A 164 11.32 14.57 3.52
CA THR A 164 12.32 15.50 4.07
C THR A 164 12.15 16.86 3.40
N LYS A 165 11.58 17.83 4.13
CA LYS A 165 11.55 19.24 3.70
C LYS A 165 12.96 19.70 3.28
N LYS A 166 13.00 20.50 2.21
CA LYS A 166 14.16 21.33 1.83
C LYS A 166 14.81 21.92 3.08
N THR A 167 16.07 21.60 3.33
CA THR A 167 16.89 22.33 4.28
C THR A 167 16.88 23.79 3.83
N ALA A 168 16.32 24.69 4.64
CA ALA A 168 16.15 26.11 4.33
C ALA A 168 17.48 26.90 4.34
N TRP A 169 18.60 26.25 3.99
CA TRP A 169 19.95 26.79 4.08
C TRP A 169 20.53 27.23 2.74
N GLU A 170 19.89 26.90 1.61
CA GLU A 170 20.38 27.26 0.26
C GLU A 170 19.85 28.62 -0.27
N SER A 171 19.28 29.46 0.60
CA SER A 171 18.80 30.80 0.22
C SER A 171 19.55 31.94 0.93
N ARG A 172 20.85 31.78 1.17
CA ARG A 172 21.73 32.88 1.59
C ARG A 172 22.98 32.92 0.74
#